data_AF-A0A2P8H834-F1
#
_entry.id   AF-A0A2P8H834-F1
#
_cell.length_a   1.000
_cell.length_b   1.000
_cell.length_c   1.000
_cell.angle_alpha   90.00
_cell.angle_beta   90.00
_cell.angle_gamma   90.00
#
_symmetry.space_group_name_H-M   'P 1'
#
loop_
_entity.id
_entity.type
_entity.pdbx_description
1 polymer ?
#
loop_
_entity_poly.entity_id
_entity_poly.type
_entity_poly.pdbx_seq_one_letter_code
_entity_poly.pdbx_strand_id
1 'polypeptide(L)'
;MDDKAMLNFSESLLTTCGAKVIDRTHQTITVQLTEDLDKALMNRPFYWHYIEKTNGIKQPKTLTLTTDTEAKADAHLHQGSPRLHQLFRYAKSQGAWTCLYDQAPAGKQPEPLEPWLNVNVTISKFNGLREDTPLSIGLHLISGARVEGFMDNVTERSFSLAPSAYTYPVRPLITPTAALRRIELFITETLSHKPKGWAEEAIIKKEAELSLLDQFFQDTPDDPTYQNERRAIEERLQPKISVQVINGGLFYLPKSILHHFQA
;
A
#
# COMPACT_ATOMS: atom_id res chain seq x y z
N MET A 1 -15.21 -6.56 2.85
CA MET A 1 -14.38 -7.71 2.39
C MET A 1 -14.99 -8.96 2.97
N ASP A 2 -15.40 -9.90 2.13
CA ASP A 2 -16.12 -11.11 2.54
C ASP A 2 -15.16 -12.13 3.17
N ASP A 3 -15.68 -13.02 4.03
CA ASP A 3 -14.89 -14.05 4.74
C ASP A 3 -14.02 -14.88 3.79
N LYS A 4 -14.62 -15.32 2.67
CA LYS A 4 -13.92 -16.06 1.62
C LYS A 4 -12.78 -15.24 1.00
N ALA A 5 -13.00 -13.94 0.80
CA ALA A 5 -11.97 -13.06 0.25
C ALA A 5 -10.79 -12.89 1.23
N MET A 6 -11.06 -12.84 2.55
CA MET A 6 -10.00 -12.74 3.56
C MET A 6 -9.12 -14.00 3.61
N LEU A 7 -9.77 -15.17 3.56
CA LEU A 7 -9.07 -16.44 3.58
C LEU A 7 -8.23 -16.63 2.31
N ASN A 8 -8.81 -16.36 1.14
CA ASN A 8 -8.11 -16.43 -0.15
C ASN A 8 -6.93 -15.44 -0.22
N PHE A 9 -7.11 -14.22 0.29
CA PHE A 9 -6.03 -13.24 0.38
C PHE A 9 -4.88 -13.78 1.25
N SER A 10 -5.20 -14.30 2.43
CA SER A 10 -4.22 -14.82 3.38
C SER A 10 -3.46 -16.02 2.80
N GLU A 11 -4.16 -16.94 2.15
CA GLU A 11 -3.58 -18.08 1.43
C GLU A 11 -2.64 -17.61 0.32
N SER A 12 -3.09 -16.73 -0.56
CA SER A 12 -2.31 -16.21 -1.68
C SER A 12 -1.04 -15.51 -1.21
N LEU A 13 -1.12 -14.67 -0.17
CA LEU A 13 0.04 -14.01 0.41
C LEU A 13 1.05 -15.02 0.97
N LEU A 14 0.59 -15.96 1.80
CA LEU A 14 1.47 -16.93 2.47
C LEU A 14 2.16 -17.84 1.46
N THR A 15 1.43 -18.33 0.45
CA THR A 15 1.97 -19.17 -0.61
C THR A 15 2.95 -18.43 -1.51
N THR A 16 2.66 -17.17 -1.86
CA THR A 16 3.59 -16.31 -2.62
C THR A 16 4.89 -16.08 -1.86
N CYS A 17 4.83 -15.98 -0.52
CA CYS A 17 6.01 -15.90 0.34
C CYS A 17 6.68 -17.25 0.63
N GLY A 18 6.28 -18.33 -0.05
CA GLY A 18 6.90 -19.65 0.03
C GLY A 18 6.39 -20.56 1.14
N ALA A 19 5.32 -20.20 1.85
CA ALA A 19 4.66 -21.11 2.79
C ALA A 19 4.03 -22.29 2.05
N LYS A 20 4.09 -23.49 2.65
CA LYS A 20 3.46 -24.69 2.09
C LYS A 20 2.10 -24.91 2.74
N VAL A 21 1.05 -25.05 1.94
CA VAL A 21 -0.27 -25.42 2.44
C VAL A 21 -0.25 -26.88 2.87
N ILE A 22 -0.58 -27.14 4.14
CA ILE A 22 -0.68 -28.48 4.71
C ILE A 22 -2.11 -28.99 4.57
N ASP A 23 -3.08 -28.15 4.93
CA ASP A 23 -4.49 -28.47 4.90
C ASP A 23 -5.32 -27.23 4.54
N ARG A 24 -6.43 -27.45 3.83
CA ARG A 24 -7.30 -26.39 3.33
C ARG A 24 -8.74 -26.86 3.27
N THR A 25 -9.60 -26.21 4.04
CA THR A 25 -11.05 -26.36 4.00
C THR A 25 -11.71 -25.06 3.50
N HIS A 26 -13.05 -25.04 3.45
CA HIS A 26 -13.79 -23.85 3.01
C HIS A 26 -13.62 -22.64 3.93
N GLN A 27 -13.32 -22.86 5.21
CA GLN A 27 -13.25 -21.82 6.23
C GLN A 27 -11.93 -21.81 6.99
N THR A 28 -11.05 -22.80 6.79
CA THR A 28 -9.80 -22.93 7.52
C THR A 28 -8.64 -23.27 6.57
N ILE A 29 -7.47 -22.68 6.82
CA ILE A 29 -6.23 -23.03 6.15
C ILE A 29 -5.12 -23.25 7.18
N THR A 30 -4.36 -24.32 7.00
CA THR A 30 -3.17 -24.61 7.78
C THR A 30 -1.96 -24.59 6.88
N VAL A 31 -0.98 -23.75 7.19
CA VAL A 31 0.26 -23.63 6.40
C VAL A 31 1.49 -23.91 7.26
N GLN A 32 2.52 -24.49 6.65
CA GLN A 32 3.87 -24.51 7.17
C GLN A 32 4.55 -23.18 6.83
N LEU A 33 4.90 -22.39 7.84
CA LEU A 33 5.59 -21.13 7.62
C LEU A 33 7.04 -21.35 7.19
N THR A 34 7.58 -20.38 6.47
CA THR A 34 9.02 -20.22 6.25
C THR A 34 9.65 -19.55 7.49
N GLU A 35 10.97 -19.53 7.56
CA GLU A 35 11.70 -18.80 8.61
C GLU A 35 11.30 -17.31 8.66
N ASP A 36 11.28 -16.64 7.52
CA ASP A 36 10.96 -15.22 7.43
C ASP A 36 9.51 -14.93 7.84
N LEU A 37 8.58 -15.80 7.43
CA LEU A 37 7.18 -15.68 7.83
C LEU A 37 6.98 -15.96 9.32
N ASP A 38 7.66 -16.95 9.90
CA ASP A 38 7.61 -17.20 11.34
C ASP A 38 8.15 -15.99 12.11
N LYS A 39 9.32 -15.44 11.75
CA LYS A 39 9.87 -14.22 12.38
C LYS A 39 8.92 -13.02 12.29
N ALA A 40 8.26 -12.84 11.14
CA ALA A 40 7.39 -11.69 10.91
C ALA A 40 6.00 -11.83 11.56
N LEU A 41 5.45 -13.04 11.59
CA LEU A 41 4.08 -13.29 12.04
C LEU A 41 4.01 -13.84 13.45
N MET A 42 4.94 -14.69 13.83
CA MET A 42 4.95 -15.38 15.11
C MET A 42 5.85 -14.59 16.06
N ASN A 43 5.26 -14.05 17.14
CA ASN A 43 5.95 -13.24 18.14
C ASN A 43 6.93 -14.10 18.98
N ARG A 44 8.00 -14.61 18.36
CA ARG A 44 8.95 -15.59 18.90
C ARG A 44 10.41 -15.10 18.79
N PRO A 45 10.74 -13.84 19.11
CA PRO A 45 12.09 -13.30 18.88
C PRO A 45 13.18 -14.04 19.66
N PHE A 46 12.87 -14.51 20.89
CA PHE A 46 13.83 -15.24 21.72
C PHE A 46 14.19 -16.62 21.16
N TYR A 47 13.23 -17.32 20.54
CA TYR A 47 13.48 -18.61 19.89
C TYR A 47 14.48 -18.43 18.73
N TRP A 48 14.21 -17.45 17.86
CA TRP A 48 15.06 -17.17 16.71
C TRP A 48 16.46 -16.71 17.13
N HIS A 49 16.55 -15.80 18.10
CA HIS A 49 17.84 -15.35 18.65
C HIS A 49 18.66 -16.50 19.24
N TYR A 50 18.02 -17.44 19.94
CA TYR A 50 18.69 -18.61 20.48
C TYR A 50 19.17 -19.57 19.38
N ILE A 51 18.31 -19.89 18.41
CA ILE A 51 18.65 -20.80 17.30
C ILE A 51 19.78 -20.23 16.44
N GLU A 52 19.76 -18.93 16.15
CA GLU A 52 20.81 -18.26 15.39
C GLU A 52 22.16 -18.26 16.13
N LYS A 53 22.15 -18.04 17.45
CA LYS A 53 23.36 -18.08 18.27
C LYS A 53 23.94 -19.48 18.44
N THR A 54 23.08 -20.49 18.52
CA THR A 54 23.49 -21.87 18.75
C THR A 54 23.71 -22.66 17.46
N ASN A 55 23.49 -22.03 16.30
CA ASN A 55 23.45 -22.66 14.99
C ASN A 55 22.53 -23.91 14.98
N GLY A 56 21.43 -23.82 15.72
CA GLY A 56 20.46 -24.91 15.90
C GLY A 56 19.63 -25.16 14.65
N ILE A 57 18.92 -26.30 14.63
CA ILE A 57 18.01 -26.64 13.53
C ILE A 57 16.80 -25.70 13.58
N LYS A 58 16.59 -24.97 12.49
CA LYS A 58 15.46 -24.05 12.34
C LYS A 58 14.15 -24.84 12.21
N GLN A 59 13.19 -24.56 13.08
CA GLN A 59 11.86 -25.19 13.04
C GLN A 59 10.76 -24.13 13.04
N PRO A 60 10.43 -23.58 11.86
CA PRO A 60 9.28 -22.69 11.72
C PRO A 60 7.98 -23.37 12.14
N LYS A 61 7.07 -22.63 12.77
CA LYS A 61 5.77 -23.14 13.22
C LYS A 61 4.80 -23.34 12.05
N THR A 62 3.84 -24.22 12.24
CA THR A 62 2.59 -24.23 11.47
C THR A 62 1.66 -23.11 11.97
N LEU A 63 0.87 -22.56 11.05
CA LEU A 63 -0.12 -21.53 11.33
C LEU A 63 -1.47 -21.97 10.78
N THR A 64 -2.47 -22.08 11.66
CA THR A 64 -3.86 -22.35 11.29
C THR A 64 -4.69 -21.08 11.39
N LEU A 65 -5.24 -20.63 10.25
CA LEU A 65 -6.14 -19.49 10.13
C LEU A 65 -7.55 -19.97 9.80
N THR A 66 -8.57 -19.40 10.44
CA THR A 66 -9.97 -19.77 10.19
C THR A 66 -10.88 -18.56 10.14
N THR A 67 -11.97 -18.59 9.37
CA THR A 67 -13.07 -17.62 9.45
C THR A 67 -14.20 -18.10 10.36
N ASP A 68 -14.16 -19.36 10.80
CA ASP A 68 -15.12 -19.92 11.76
C ASP A 68 -14.75 -19.47 13.18
N THR A 69 -15.70 -18.87 13.89
CA THR A 69 -15.51 -18.42 15.27
C THR A 69 -15.45 -19.57 16.28
N GLU A 70 -15.98 -20.76 15.94
CA GLU A 70 -16.04 -21.91 16.86
C GLU A 70 -14.90 -22.91 16.65
N ALA A 71 -14.20 -22.85 15.51
CA ALA A 71 -13.10 -23.75 15.19
C ALA A 71 -11.83 -23.45 16.02
N LYS A 72 -11.18 -24.49 16.53
CA LYS A 72 -9.89 -24.34 17.22
C LYS A 72 -8.78 -24.02 16.22
N ALA A 73 -8.30 -22.78 16.20
CA ALA A 73 -7.24 -22.30 15.31
C ALA A 73 -6.22 -21.41 16.05
N ASP A 74 -5.07 -21.13 15.42
CA ASP A 74 -4.11 -20.17 15.97
C ASP A 74 -4.63 -18.72 15.83
N ALA A 75 -5.44 -18.43 14.80
CA ALA A 75 -6.08 -17.12 14.64
C ALA A 75 -7.38 -17.18 13.83
N HIS A 76 -8.37 -16.39 14.29
CA HIS A 76 -9.63 -16.17 13.59
C HIS A 76 -9.52 -14.90 12.72
N LEU A 77 -9.86 -15.03 11.45
CA LEU A 77 -9.86 -13.96 10.46
C LEU A 77 -11.25 -13.34 10.40
N HIS A 78 -11.32 -12.12 10.91
CA HIS A 78 -12.43 -11.20 10.67
C HIS A 78 -11.84 -9.82 10.35
N GLN A 79 -12.67 -8.89 9.85
CA GLN A 79 -12.21 -7.57 9.41
C GLN A 79 -11.46 -6.79 10.50
N GLY A 80 -11.85 -6.94 11.76
CA GLY A 80 -11.19 -6.32 12.92
C GLY A 80 -10.02 -7.12 13.51
N SER A 81 -9.70 -8.30 12.98
CA SER A 81 -8.73 -9.19 13.63
C SER A 81 -7.30 -8.62 13.56
N PRO A 82 -6.54 -8.63 14.66
CA PRO A 82 -5.13 -8.20 14.65
C PRO A 82 -4.27 -8.99 13.66
N ARG A 83 -4.60 -10.28 13.47
CA ARG A 83 -3.86 -11.17 12.55
C ARG A 83 -4.03 -10.75 11.09
N LEU A 84 -5.25 -10.45 10.66
CA LEU A 84 -5.49 -9.98 9.29
C LEU A 84 -4.77 -8.66 9.01
N HIS A 85 -4.82 -7.71 9.96
CA HIS A 85 -4.07 -6.46 9.85
C HIS A 85 -2.55 -6.66 9.83
N GLN A 86 -2.04 -7.66 10.56
CA GLN A 86 -0.62 -8.03 10.48
C GLN A 86 -0.25 -8.56 9.08
N LEU A 87 -1.09 -9.41 8.49
CA LEU A 87 -0.90 -9.91 7.13
C LEU A 87 -0.94 -8.77 6.10
N PHE A 88 -1.87 -7.82 6.24
CA PHE A 88 -1.90 -6.64 5.37
C PHE A 88 -0.64 -5.78 5.47
N ARG A 89 -0.17 -5.52 6.68
CA ARG A 89 1.07 -4.76 6.89
C ARG A 89 2.27 -5.50 6.29
N TYR A 90 2.32 -6.82 6.46
CA TYR A 90 3.38 -7.65 5.89
C TYR A 90 3.33 -7.66 4.35
N ALA A 91 2.14 -7.83 3.76
CA ALA A 91 1.97 -7.74 2.31
C ALA A 91 2.44 -6.39 1.77
N LYS A 92 2.06 -5.29 2.44
CA LYS A 92 2.49 -3.93 2.09
C LYS A 92 4.01 -3.76 2.21
N SER A 93 4.66 -4.34 3.23
CA SER A 93 6.12 -4.23 3.38
C SER A 93 6.88 -5.03 2.32
N GLN A 94 6.40 -6.22 1.95
CA GLN A 94 7.03 -7.04 0.91
C GLN A 94 6.77 -6.49 -0.50
N GLY A 95 5.61 -5.86 -0.74
CA GLY A 95 5.23 -5.27 -2.02
C GLY A 95 5.54 -3.78 -2.17
N ALA A 96 6.42 -3.22 -1.33
CA ALA A 96 6.72 -1.78 -1.35
C ALA A 96 7.46 -1.34 -2.62
N TRP A 97 8.29 -2.21 -3.18
CA TRP A 97 9.05 -1.98 -4.41
C TRP A 97 9.10 -3.23 -5.28
N THR A 98 8.99 -3.08 -6.60
CA THR A 98 9.15 -4.19 -7.55
C THR A 98 9.86 -3.76 -8.83
N CYS A 99 10.42 -4.72 -9.55
CA CYS A 99 10.95 -4.54 -10.90
C CYS A 99 10.36 -5.61 -11.80
N LEU A 100 9.55 -5.20 -12.77
CA LEU A 100 8.74 -6.09 -13.59
C LEU A 100 9.05 -5.88 -15.08
N TYR A 101 9.11 -6.99 -15.81
CA TYR A 101 9.32 -7.04 -17.24
C TYR A 101 8.09 -7.64 -17.91
N ASP A 102 7.58 -6.94 -18.91
CA ASP A 102 6.45 -7.40 -19.69
C ASP A 102 6.76 -8.74 -20.38
N GLN A 103 5.83 -9.69 -20.29
CA GLN A 103 5.92 -10.98 -20.95
C GLN A 103 5.18 -10.95 -22.29
N ALA A 104 5.59 -10.02 -23.16
CA ALA A 104 5.07 -9.97 -24.53
C ALA A 104 5.27 -11.34 -25.20
N PRO A 105 4.30 -11.81 -26.02
CA PRO A 105 4.43 -13.07 -26.73
C PRO A 105 5.71 -13.04 -27.57
N ALA A 106 6.50 -14.12 -27.47
CA ALA A 106 7.82 -14.20 -28.10
C ALA A 106 7.75 -13.86 -29.60
N GLY A 107 8.15 -12.64 -29.93
CA GLY A 107 8.36 -12.22 -31.31
C GLY A 107 9.61 -12.89 -31.88
N LYS A 108 9.72 -12.95 -33.21
CA LYS A 108 10.94 -13.44 -33.87
C LYS A 108 12.09 -12.42 -33.85
N GLN A 109 11.83 -11.17 -33.48
CA GLN A 109 12.81 -10.08 -33.48
C GLN A 109 13.05 -9.54 -32.07
N PRO A 110 14.29 -9.11 -31.76
CA PRO A 110 14.60 -8.48 -30.48
C PRO A 110 13.79 -7.20 -30.26
N GLU A 111 12.98 -7.15 -29.19
CA GLU A 111 12.18 -5.98 -28.84
C GLU A 111 12.75 -5.24 -27.63
N PRO A 112 12.94 -3.91 -27.70
CA PRO A 112 13.35 -3.11 -26.55
C PRO A 112 12.20 -2.95 -25.55
N LEU A 113 12.50 -3.11 -24.27
CA LEU A 113 11.60 -2.75 -23.18
C LEU A 113 12.03 -1.42 -22.57
N GLU A 114 11.16 -0.44 -22.64
CA GLU A 114 11.39 0.91 -22.13
C GLU A 114 11.03 1.02 -20.64
N PRO A 115 11.85 1.68 -19.82
CA PRO A 115 11.65 1.77 -18.38
C PRO A 115 10.62 2.84 -17.98
N TRP A 116 9.68 2.44 -17.12
CA TRP A 116 8.65 3.27 -16.51
C TRP A 116 8.72 3.18 -15.01
N LEU A 117 8.79 4.31 -14.33
CA LEU A 117 8.59 4.37 -12.89
C LEU A 117 7.10 4.53 -12.59
N ASN A 118 6.51 3.56 -11.90
CA ASN A 118 5.18 3.70 -11.32
C ASN A 118 5.29 4.04 -9.82
N VAL A 119 4.42 4.93 -9.35
CA VAL A 119 4.21 5.20 -7.94
C VAL A 119 2.71 5.23 -7.67
N ASN A 120 2.28 4.47 -6.67
CA ASN A 120 0.91 4.52 -6.19
C ASN A 120 0.87 5.29 -4.88
N VAL A 121 0.02 6.32 -4.81
CA VAL A 121 -0.13 7.18 -3.64
C VAL A 121 -1.59 7.20 -3.18
N THR A 122 -1.81 7.41 -1.88
CA THR A 122 -3.10 7.80 -1.33
C THR A 122 -3.05 9.28 -1.01
N ILE A 123 -3.99 10.04 -1.55
CA ILE A 123 -4.21 11.44 -1.22
C ILE A 123 -5.38 11.49 -0.23
N SER A 124 -5.10 11.89 1.00
CA SER A 124 -6.09 12.00 2.07
C SER A 124 -6.41 13.46 2.32
N LYS A 125 -7.68 13.86 2.16
CA LYS A 125 -8.19 15.17 2.59
C LYS A 125 -8.89 15.03 3.94
N PHE A 126 -8.68 15.99 4.82
CA PHE A 126 -9.27 16.02 6.15
C PHE A 126 -10.09 17.29 6.33
N ASN A 127 -11.38 17.18 6.58
CA ASN A 127 -12.30 18.31 6.78
C ASN A 127 -13.37 18.03 7.86
N GLY A 128 -12.97 17.35 8.93
CA GLY A 128 -13.87 16.67 9.88
C GLY A 128 -14.18 15.23 9.48
N LEU A 129 -14.09 14.90 8.20
CA LEU A 129 -14.06 13.54 7.66
C LEU A 129 -12.75 13.32 6.91
N ARG A 130 -12.32 12.06 6.80
CA ARG A 130 -11.16 11.65 6.00
C ARG A 130 -11.65 11.09 4.68
N GLU A 131 -11.30 11.76 3.58
CA GLU A 131 -11.54 11.30 2.21
C GLU A 131 -10.21 10.81 1.63
N ASP A 132 -10.12 9.51 1.32
CA ASP A 132 -8.94 8.89 0.72
C ASP A 132 -9.17 8.64 -0.78
N THR A 133 -8.32 9.23 -1.63
CA THR A 133 -8.33 9.00 -3.07
C THR A 133 -7.02 8.32 -3.48
N PRO A 134 -7.06 7.08 -4.01
CA PRO A 134 -5.87 6.46 -4.60
C PRO A 134 -5.53 7.13 -5.93
N LEU A 135 -4.24 7.26 -6.21
CA LEU A 135 -3.74 7.78 -7.48
C LEU A 135 -2.51 6.97 -7.90
N SER A 136 -2.54 6.47 -9.14
CA SER A 136 -1.42 5.78 -9.76
C SER A 136 -0.76 6.69 -10.79
N ILE A 137 0.55 6.90 -10.70
CA ILE A 137 1.29 7.76 -11.63
C ILE A 137 2.44 6.97 -12.22
N GLY A 138 2.46 6.88 -13.55
CA GLY A 138 3.58 6.38 -14.34
C GLY A 138 4.40 7.53 -14.91
N LEU A 139 5.72 7.41 -14.85
CA LEU A 139 6.65 8.29 -15.54
C LEU A 139 7.59 7.47 -16.42
N HIS A 140 7.59 7.76 -17.72
CA HIS A 140 8.51 7.17 -18.67
C HIS A 140 9.92 7.72 -18.45
N LEU A 141 10.89 6.83 -18.17
CA LEU A 141 12.25 7.22 -17.80
C LEU A 141 13.16 7.56 -18.99
N ILE A 142 12.65 7.52 -20.21
CA ILE A 142 13.36 8.00 -21.41
C ILE A 142 12.80 9.35 -21.85
N SER A 143 11.51 9.42 -22.20
CA SER A 143 10.91 10.65 -22.72
C SER A 143 10.45 11.62 -21.63
N GLY A 144 10.27 11.16 -20.39
CA GLY A 144 9.64 11.96 -19.33
C GLY A 144 8.13 12.08 -19.46
N ALA A 145 7.48 11.35 -20.38
CA ALA A 145 6.04 11.29 -20.48
C ALA A 145 5.42 10.79 -19.16
N ARG A 146 4.27 11.36 -18.80
CA ARG A 146 3.54 11.03 -17.57
C ARG A 146 2.18 10.46 -17.92
N VAL A 147 1.74 9.50 -17.13
CA VAL A 147 0.43 8.85 -17.25
C VAL A 147 -0.19 8.75 -15.86
N GLU A 148 -1.42 9.25 -15.71
CA GLU A 148 -2.26 8.99 -14.55
C GLU A 148 -3.07 7.70 -14.76
N GLY A 149 -3.40 6.99 -13.70
CA GLY A 149 -4.07 5.68 -13.83
C GLY A 149 -3.16 4.61 -14.47
N PHE A 150 -1.84 4.71 -14.28
CA PHE A 150 -0.89 3.79 -14.91
C PHE A 150 -1.21 2.32 -14.59
N MET A 151 -1.56 2.00 -13.33
CA MET A 151 -1.90 0.64 -12.95
C MET A 151 -3.13 0.10 -13.71
N ASP A 152 -4.13 0.93 -14.00
CA ASP A 152 -5.34 0.50 -14.73
C ASP A 152 -4.99 0.03 -16.15
N ASN A 153 -4.00 0.66 -16.77
CA ASN A 153 -3.52 0.36 -18.11
C ASN A 153 -2.59 -0.87 -18.19
N VAL A 154 -2.03 -1.32 -17.07
CA VAL A 154 -1.09 -2.46 -17.04
C VAL A 154 -1.65 -3.68 -16.32
N THR A 155 -2.82 -3.59 -15.68
CA THR A 155 -3.39 -4.67 -14.86
C THR A 155 -3.65 -5.95 -15.66
N GLU A 156 -4.03 -5.84 -16.93
CA GLU A 156 -4.34 -7.01 -17.77
C GLU A 156 -3.09 -7.69 -18.36
N ARG A 157 -1.89 -7.14 -18.11
CA ARG A 157 -0.64 -7.66 -18.68
C ARG A 157 0.02 -8.69 -17.77
N SER A 158 0.79 -9.57 -18.40
CA SER A 158 1.60 -10.57 -17.72
C SER A 158 3.01 -10.03 -17.46
N PHE A 159 3.44 -10.07 -16.20
CA PHE A 159 4.76 -9.58 -15.78
C PHE A 159 5.60 -10.69 -15.15
N SER A 160 6.92 -10.53 -15.25
CA SER A 160 7.90 -11.37 -14.56
C SER A 160 9.02 -10.52 -13.96
N LEU A 161 9.76 -11.10 -13.01
CA LEU A 161 10.98 -10.51 -12.45
C LEU A 161 12.19 -10.61 -13.40
N ALA A 162 12.05 -11.36 -14.50
CA ALA A 162 13.08 -11.52 -15.52
C ALA A 162 12.55 -11.17 -16.93
N PRO A 163 13.40 -10.60 -17.81
CA PRO A 163 13.05 -10.40 -19.22
C PRO A 163 12.68 -11.72 -19.90
N SER A 164 11.70 -11.67 -20.81
CA SER A 164 11.34 -12.81 -21.66
C SER A 164 12.37 -13.01 -22.78
N ALA A 165 12.35 -14.17 -23.43
CA ALA A 165 13.21 -14.43 -24.58
C ALA A 165 12.99 -13.37 -25.69
N TYR A 166 14.08 -12.94 -26.33
CA TYR A 166 14.07 -11.89 -27.38
C TYR A 166 13.64 -10.49 -26.91
N THR A 167 13.71 -10.20 -25.61
CA THR A 167 13.54 -8.83 -25.09
C THR A 167 14.81 -8.33 -24.42
N TYR A 168 15.02 -7.02 -24.42
CA TYR A 168 16.13 -6.40 -23.71
C TYR A 168 15.71 -5.09 -23.02
N PRO A 169 16.11 -4.87 -21.75
CA PRO A 169 15.79 -3.64 -21.04
C PRO A 169 16.65 -2.48 -21.54
N VAL A 170 15.99 -1.36 -21.85
CA VAL A 170 16.64 -0.11 -22.21
C VAL A 170 17.07 0.63 -20.95
N ARG A 171 18.26 1.23 -20.97
CA ARG A 171 18.75 2.01 -19.82
C ARG A 171 17.94 3.31 -19.67
N PRO A 172 17.50 3.65 -18.45
CA PRO A 172 16.79 4.90 -18.21
C PRO A 172 17.72 6.10 -18.40
N LEU A 173 17.22 7.14 -19.07
CA LEU A 173 17.91 8.44 -19.19
C LEU A 173 17.64 9.32 -17.97
N ILE A 174 16.44 9.19 -17.39
CA ILE A 174 16.01 9.86 -16.18
C ILE A 174 16.16 8.88 -15.02
N THR A 175 16.92 9.23 -14.00
CA THR A 175 17.09 8.37 -12.83
C THR A 175 15.77 8.23 -12.06
N PRO A 176 15.50 7.08 -11.40
CA PRO A 176 14.28 6.89 -10.62
C PRO A 176 14.08 7.97 -9.54
N THR A 177 15.17 8.46 -8.93
CA THR A 177 15.10 9.54 -7.93
C THR A 177 14.70 10.88 -8.55
N ALA A 178 15.21 11.22 -9.74
CA ALA A 178 14.79 12.41 -10.46
C ALA A 178 13.32 12.31 -10.93
N ALA A 179 12.91 11.12 -11.35
CA ALA A 179 11.54 10.82 -11.72
C ALA A 179 10.57 10.98 -10.54
N LEU A 180 10.92 10.46 -9.35
CA LEU A 180 10.14 10.65 -8.13
C LEU A 180 9.92 12.13 -7.81
N ARG A 181 10.96 12.97 -7.90
CA ARG A 181 10.83 14.42 -7.68
C ARG A 181 9.87 15.07 -8.67
N ARG A 182 9.85 14.63 -9.93
CA ARG A 182 8.89 15.12 -10.94
C ARG A 182 7.47 14.71 -10.61
N ILE A 183 7.26 13.49 -10.12
CA ILE A 183 5.95 13.00 -9.67
C ILE A 183 5.48 13.81 -8.45
N GLU A 184 6.36 14.05 -7.47
CA GLU A 184 6.06 14.88 -6.30
C GLU A 184 5.63 16.28 -6.69
N LEU A 185 6.42 16.98 -7.53
CA LEU A 185 6.08 18.31 -8.03
C LEU A 185 4.73 18.33 -8.74
N PHE A 186 4.47 17.33 -9.59
CA PHE A 186 3.20 17.19 -10.27
C PHE A 186 2.01 17.02 -9.31
N ILE A 187 2.15 16.19 -8.27
CA ILE A 187 1.11 16.02 -7.25
C ILE A 187 0.87 17.36 -6.53
N THR A 188 1.93 18.05 -6.11
CA THR A 188 1.84 19.34 -5.42
C THR A 188 1.15 20.39 -6.28
N GLU A 189 1.54 20.51 -7.56
CA GLU A 189 0.91 21.42 -8.52
C GLU A 189 -0.57 21.07 -8.74
N THR A 190 -0.88 19.79 -8.93
CA THR A 190 -2.28 19.35 -9.14
C THR A 190 -3.15 19.68 -7.92
N LEU A 191 -2.62 19.49 -6.71
CA LEU A 191 -3.32 19.81 -5.47
C LEU A 191 -3.46 21.32 -5.25
N SER A 192 -2.50 22.14 -5.68
CA SER A 192 -2.57 23.60 -5.50
C SER A 192 -3.63 24.25 -6.38
N HIS A 193 -3.90 23.70 -7.57
CA HIS A 193 -4.87 24.21 -8.53
C HIS A 193 -6.31 23.72 -8.29
N LYS A 194 -6.51 22.69 -7.46
CA LYS A 194 -7.85 22.17 -7.15
C LYS A 194 -8.66 23.17 -6.29
N PRO A 195 -9.99 23.22 -6.45
CA PRO A 195 -10.85 24.08 -5.65
C PRO A 195 -10.67 23.78 -4.15
N LYS A 196 -10.50 24.83 -3.35
CA LYS A 196 -10.27 24.74 -1.90
C LYS A 196 -11.53 24.95 -1.06
N GLY A 197 -12.72 24.94 -1.67
CA GLY A 197 -13.98 25.16 -0.97
C GLY A 197 -14.19 24.22 0.22
N TRP A 198 -13.75 22.96 0.11
CA TRP A 198 -13.79 22.00 1.23
C TRP A 198 -12.97 22.45 2.45
N ALA A 199 -11.86 23.16 2.24
CA ALA A 199 -10.98 23.64 3.30
C ALA A 199 -11.55 24.92 3.92
N GLU A 200 -12.13 25.79 3.12
CA GLU A 200 -12.84 26.99 3.57
C GLU A 200 -14.04 26.62 4.44
N GLU A 201 -14.86 25.66 4.02
CA GLU A 201 -15.97 25.13 4.82
C GLU A 201 -15.50 24.54 6.16
N ALA A 202 -14.38 23.83 6.17
CA ALA A 202 -13.80 23.27 7.39
C ALA A 202 -13.34 24.36 8.36
N ILE A 203 -12.72 25.44 7.84
CA ILE A 203 -12.31 26.60 8.63
C ILE A 203 -13.52 27.29 9.24
N ILE A 204 -14.57 27.55 8.46
CA ILE A 204 -15.80 28.19 8.95
C ILE A 204 -16.44 27.34 10.07
N LYS A 205 -16.55 26.02 9.87
CA LYS A 205 -17.07 25.10 10.91
C LYS A 205 -16.20 25.12 12.17
N LYS A 206 -14.87 25.12 12.01
CA LYS A 206 -13.94 25.18 13.13
C LYS A 206 -14.11 26.46 13.93
N GLU A 207 -14.17 27.61 13.26
CA GLU A 207 -14.36 28.91 13.93
C GLU A 207 -15.70 28.99 14.66
N ALA A 208 -16.77 28.45 14.08
CA ALA A 208 -18.07 28.38 14.73
C ALA A 208 -18.05 27.48 15.99
N GLU A 209 -17.42 26.30 15.93
CA GLU A 209 -17.28 25.41 17.10
C GLU A 209 -16.40 26.01 18.20
N LEU A 210 -15.27 26.64 17.82
CA LEU A 210 -14.39 27.32 18.77
C LEU A 210 -15.12 28.49 19.45
N SER A 211 -15.87 29.29 18.70
CA SER A 211 -16.64 30.40 19.26
C SER A 211 -17.70 29.92 20.26
N LEU A 212 -18.35 28.78 20.00
CA LEU A 212 -19.32 28.19 20.91
C LEU A 212 -18.64 27.67 22.18
N LEU A 213 -17.48 27.03 22.04
CA LEU A 213 -16.66 26.58 23.17
C LEU A 213 -16.23 27.77 24.05
N ASP A 214 -15.74 28.84 23.44
CA ASP A 214 -15.31 30.05 24.14
C ASP A 214 -16.47 30.69 24.93
N GLN A 215 -17.68 30.72 24.34
CA GLN A 215 -18.87 31.21 25.04
C GLN A 215 -19.27 30.31 26.22
N PHE A 216 -19.16 28.99 26.09
CA PHE A 216 -19.51 28.04 27.15
C PHE A 216 -18.57 28.14 28.37
N PHE A 217 -17.28 28.36 28.13
CA PHE A 217 -16.25 28.47 29.18
C PHE A 217 -15.90 29.90 29.58
N GLN A 218 -16.71 30.90 29.19
CA GLN A 218 -16.43 32.32 29.42
C GLN A 218 -16.19 32.66 30.91
N ASP A 219 -16.92 32.00 31.82
CA ASP A 219 -16.82 32.22 33.27
C ASP A 219 -15.77 31.32 33.95
N THR A 220 -15.18 30.36 33.23
CA THR A 220 -14.21 29.37 33.73
C THR A 220 -13.09 29.08 32.72
N PRO A 221 -12.26 30.08 32.34
CA PRO A 221 -11.25 29.92 31.29
C PRO A 221 -10.07 29.01 31.66
N ASP A 222 -9.83 28.81 32.97
CA ASP A 222 -8.73 27.99 33.49
C ASP A 222 -9.09 26.49 33.64
N ASP A 223 -10.28 26.07 33.21
CA ASP A 223 -10.69 24.67 33.26
C ASP A 223 -9.81 23.83 32.30
N PRO A 224 -9.11 22.78 32.78
CA PRO A 224 -8.34 21.88 31.93
C PRO A 224 -9.16 21.25 30.78
N THR A 225 -10.47 21.11 30.98
CA THR A 225 -11.42 20.61 29.99
C THR A 225 -11.51 21.52 28.78
N TYR A 226 -11.45 22.85 28.95
CA TYR A 226 -11.47 23.82 27.86
C TYR A 226 -10.29 23.59 26.89
N GLN A 227 -9.08 23.43 27.42
CA GLN A 227 -7.88 23.22 26.60
C GLN A 227 -7.91 21.88 25.86
N ASN A 228 -8.42 20.83 26.50
CA ASN A 228 -8.57 19.52 25.88
C ASN A 228 -9.59 19.54 24.73
N GLU A 229 -10.76 20.13 24.95
CA GLU A 229 -11.82 20.25 23.93
C GLU A 229 -11.39 21.14 22.77
N ARG A 230 -10.75 22.28 23.05
CA ARG A 230 -10.19 23.16 22.02
C ARG A 230 -9.21 22.42 21.12
N ARG A 231 -8.29 21.66 21.73
CA ARG A 231 -7.32 20.84 20.98
C ARG A 231 -8.02 19.76 20.14
N ALA A 232 -9.06 19.12 20.68
CA ALA A 232 -9.83 18.11 19.96
C ALA A 232 -10.55 18.72 18.73
N ILE A 233 -11.12 19.92 18.86
CA ILE A 233 -11.74 20.66 17.75
C ILE A 233 -10.69 21.01 16.69
N GLU A 234 -9.54 21.54 17.10
CA GLU A 234 -8.44 21.87 16.21
C GLU A 234 -7.93 20.63 15.46
N GLU A 235 -7.64 19.53 16.14
CA GLU A 235 -7.14 18.29 15.51
C GLU A 235 -8.15 17.68 14.52
N ARG A 236 -9.45 17.81 14.80
CA ARG A 236 -10.53 17.25 13.98
C ARG A 236 -10.86 18.10 12.75
N LEU A 237 -10.95 19.42 12.91
CA LEU A 237 -11.45 20.33 11.88
C LEU A 237 -10.37 21.11 11.14
N GLN A 238 -9.10 21.06 11.58
CA GLN A 238 -8.00 21.67 10.83
C GLN A 238 -7.87 21.01 9.45
N PRO A 239 -8.09 21.76 8.35
CA PRO A 239 -7.97 21.20 7.02
C PRO A 239 -6.51 20.82 6.73
N LYS A 240 -6.30 19.58 6.32
CA LYS A 240 -4.97 19.10 5.91
C LYS A 240 -5.10 18.15 4.73
N ILE A 241 -4.08 18.16 3.87
CA ILE A 241 -3.89 17.15 2.84
C ILE A 241 -2.67 16.33 3.23
N SER A 242 -2.80 15.01 3.23
CA SER A 242 -1.69 14.08 3.41
C SER A 242 -1.52 13.26 2.14
N VAL A 243 -0.29 13.17 1.65
CA VAL A 243 0.07 12.27 0.53
C VAL A 243 0.94 11.16 1.10
N GLN A 244 0.53 9.92 0.91
CA GLN A 244 1.28 8.75 1.36
C GLN A 244 1.58 7.82 0.19
N VAL A 245 2.84 7.44 0.03
CA VAL A 245 3.22 6.40 -0.93
C VAL A 245 2.74 5.04 -0.41
N ILE A 246 2.00 4.33 -1.25
CA ILE A 246 1.54 2.97 -0.98
C ILE A 246 2.66 1.99 -1.36
N ASN A 247 3.12 2.09 -2.61
CA ASN A 247 4.22 1.32 -3.19
C ASN A 247 4.73 2.02 -4.47
N GLY A 248 5.81 1.50 -5.03
CA GLY A 248 6.30 1.88 -6.34
C GLY A 248 6.93 0.71 -7.07
N GLY A 249 7.23 0.89 -8.34
CA GLY A 249 7.91 -0.14 -9.10
C GLY A 249 8.48 0.37 -10.41
N LEU A 250 9.46 -0.37 -10.92
CA LEU A 250 10.04 -0.17 -12.23
C LEU A 250 9.44 -1.19 -13.19
N PHE A 251 8.78 -0.71 -14.24
CA PHE A 251 8.13 -1.51 -15.25
C PHE A 251 8.86 -1.36 -16.57
N TYR A 252 9.26 -2.46 -17.18
CA TYR A 252 9.89 -2.51 -18.49
C TYR A 252 8.84 -2.95 -19.50
N LEU A 253 8.41 -2.02 -20.34
CA LEU A 253 7.26 -2.18 -21.23
C LEU A 253 7.66 -2.00 -22.69
N PRO A 254 7.03 -2.73 -23.64
CA PRO A 254 7.28 -2.53 -25.06
C PRO A 254 6.79 -1.16 -25.52
N LYS A 255 7.46 -0.58 -26.51
CA LYS A 255 7.14 0.77 -27.03
C LYS A 255 5.70 0.91 -27.52
N SER A 256 5.10 -0.19 -27.98
CA SER A 256 3.70 -0.25 -28.43
C SER A 256 2.69 0.25 -27.39
N ILE A 257 3.04 0.18 -26.09
CA ILE A 257 2.14 0.60 -25.01
C ILE A 257 1.92 2.11 -24.95
N LEU A 258 2.85 2.92 -25.50
CA LEU A 258 2.73 4.38 -25.49
C LEU A 258 1.46 4.85 -26.21
N HIS A 259 0.99 4.12 -27.22
CA HIS A 259 -0.26 4.42 -27.92
C HIS A 259 -1.50 4.16 -27.07
N HIS A 260 -1.45 3.18 -26.15
CA HIS A 260 -2.55 2.87 -25.25
C HIS A 260 -2.70 3.93 -24.15
N PHE A 261 -1.58 4.49 -23.70
CA PHE A 261 -1.56 5.59 -22.72
C PHE A 261 -1.97 6.96 -23.28
N GLN A 262 -2.11 7.08 -24.61
CA GLN A 262 -2.49 8.32 -25.31
C GLN A 262 -3.94 8.34 -25.79
N ALA A 263 -4.68 7.23 -25.60
CA ALA A 263 -6.10 7.09 -25.91
C ALA A 263 -6.96 7.41 -24.68
#